data_AF-A9BEZ2-F1
#
_entry.id   AF-A9BEZ2-F1
#
_cell.length_a   1.000
_cell.length_b   1.000
_cell.length_c   1.000
_cell.angle_alpha   90.00
_cell.angle_beta   90.00
_cell.angle_gamma   90.00
#
_symmetry.space_group_name_H-M   'P 1'
#
loop_
_entity.id
_entity.type
_entity.pdbx_description
1 polymer ?
#
loop_
_entity_poly.entity_id
_entity_poly.type
_entity_poly.pdbx_seq_one_letter_code
_entity_poly.pdbx_strand_id
1 'polypeptide(L)'
;MKTKDVAISGIMIALVFVLTFAIKVPVPFTRGYVHLGDSMIFISAILFGRRVGALAGGLGSALADLVGGYAYWAIPTLIIKSVMGALVGWISDSYRNKYSGKKELTIFLSSIGIWLAFSLTLSLFLKNLIANLATSPFTNNLMNELGYENIEELENFLLNARVLINIILLAIPIAIILISLFLRGKDSKIFRLGNLMGSMIAGLWMVIGYFFTGRIIVGNWVMPIFEVPWNVLQFTVGIIVAYIVLFGLQNTKLFENSQK
;
A
#
# COMPACT_ATOMS: atom_id res chain seq x y z
N MET A 1 13.45 -24.35 -6.08
CA MET A 1 11.98 -24.17 -6.25
C MET A 1 11.46 -25.41 -6.96
N LYS A 2 10.28 -25.90 -6.58
CA LYS A 2 9.63 -26.98 -7.33
C LYS A 2 8.99 -26.40 -8.60
N THR A 3 8.77 -27.23 -9.62
CA THR A 3 8.11 -26.82 -10.89
C THR A 3 6.77 -26.13 -10.65
N LYS A 4 5.99 -26.64 -9.68
CA LYS A 4 4.73 -26.03 -9.23
C LYS A 4 4.90 -24.58 -8.74
N ASP A 5 5.96 -24.29 -8.01
CA ASP A 5 6.19 -22.93 -7.46
C ASP A 5 6.48 -21.92 -8.56
N VAL A 6 7.20 -22.36 -9.61
CA VAL A 6 7.47 -21.54 -10.80
C VAL A 6 6.18 -21.26 -11.55
N ALA A 7 5.36 -22.29 -11.80
CA ALA A 7 4.09 -22.14 -12.49
C ALA A 7 3.12 -21.20 -11.74
N ILE A 8 3.00 -21.38 -10.41
CA ILE A 8 2.18 -20.49 -9.57
C ILE A 8 2.71 -19.06 -9.59
N SER A 9 4.04 -18.88 -9.49
CA SER A 9 4.64 -17.54 -9.55
C SER A 9 4.34 -16.86 -10.89
N GLY A 10 4.44 -17.58 -12.01
CA GLY A 10 4.11 -17.06 -13.33
C GLY A 10 2.64 -16.62 -13.45
N ILE A 11 1.71 -17.44 -12.96
CA ILE A 11 0.27 -17.08 -12.93
C ILE A 11 0.03 -15.84 -12.06
N MET A 12 0.62 -15.79 -10.86
CA MET A 12 0.43 -14.65 -9.96
C MET A 12 1.06 -13.36 -10.51
N ILE A 13 2.22 -13.45 -11.17
CA ILE A 13 2.84 -12.31 -11.88
C ILE A 13 1.89 -11.79 -12.96
N ALA A 14 1.31 -12.69 -13.77
CA ALA A 14 0.37 -12.30 -14.83
C ALA A 14 -0.90 -11.64 -14.27
N LEU A 15 -1.46 -12.16 -13.17
CA LEU A 15 -2.64 -11.57 -12.54
C LEU A 15 -2.37 -10.19 -11.94
N VAL A 16 -1.22 -10.02 -11.26
CA VAL A 16 -0.80 -8.70 -10.76
C VAL A 16 -0.62 -7.74 -11.93
N PHE A 17 0.09 -8.15 -13.00
CA PHE A 17 0.26 -7.34 -14.20
C PHE A 17 -1.09 -6.89 -14.78
N VAL A 18 -2.02 -7.81 -15.02
CA VAL A 18 -3.31 -7.50 -15.64
C VAL A 18 -4.10 -6.49 -14.79
N LEU A 19 -4.19 -6.68 -13.48
CA LEU A 19 -4.93 -5.76 -12.61
C LEU A 19 -4.21 -4.43 -12.34
N THR A 20 -2.89 -4.38 -12.52
CA THR A 20 -2.14 -3.12 -12.50
C THR A 20 -2.29 -2.35 -13.82
N PHE A 21 -2.23 -3.06 -14.96
CA PHE A 21 -2.24 -2.46 -16.28
C PHE A 21 -3.64 -2.06 -16.77
N ALA A 22 -4.65 -2.91 -16.58
CA ALA A 22 -5.97 -2.74 -17.17
C ALA A 22 -6.82 -1.66 -16.45
N ILE A 23 -6.66 -1.51 -15.14
CA ILE A 23 -7.45 -0.60 -14.31
C ILE A 23 -6.49 0.41 -13.68
N LYS A 24 -6.16 1.46 -14.44
CA LYS A 24 -5.30 2.56 -14.00
C LYS A 24 -6.08 3.86 -13.91
N VAL A 25 -6.10 4.45 -12.72
CA VAL A 25 -6.72 5.76 -12.47
C VAL A 25 -5.59 6.75 -12.19
N PRO A 26 -5.33 7.73 -13.08
CA PRO A 26 -4.30 8.73 -12.88
C PRO A 26 -4.53 9.52 -11.58
N VAL A 27 -3.45 9.76 -10.84
CA VAL A 27 -3.51 10.57 -9.62
C VAL A 27 -3.34 12.05 -9.99
N PRO A 28 -4.24 12.95 -9.53
CA PRO A 28 -4.13 14.37 -9.83
C PRO A 28 -2.81 14.97 -9.36
N PHE A 29 -2.26 15.89 -10.15
CA PHE A 29 -1.00 16.58 -9.90
C PHE A 29 0.24 15.68 -9.95
N THR A 30 0.13 14.37 -9.75
CA THR A 30 1.30 13.49 -9.71
C THR A 30 1.48 12.78 -11.05
N ARG A 31 2.71 12.31 -11.30
CA ARG A 31 3.03 11.49 -12.48
C ARG A 31 2.81 10.00 -12.17
N GLY A 32 1.81 9.71 -11.34
CA GLY A 32 1.50 8.39 -10.82
C GLY A 32 0.05 7.98 -11.15
N TYR A 33 -0.29 6.75 -10.80
CA TYR A 33 -1.63 6.20 -10.99
C TYR A 33 -1.93 5.18 -9.89
N VAL A 34 -3.22 4.99 -9.59
CA VAL A 34 -3.68 3.91 -8.71
C VAL A 34 -4.33 2.78 -9.48
N HIS A 35 -4.23 1.56 -8.93
CA HIS A 35 -4.67 0.33 -9.58
C HIS A 35 -5.11 -0.77 -8.61
N LEU A 36 -5.76 -1.83 -9.12
CA LEU A 36 -6.27 -2.94 -8.29
C LEU A 36 -5.27 -4.10 -8.06
N GLY A 37 -4.11 -4.04 -8.70
CA GLY A 37 -3.05 -5.06 -8.60
C GLY A 37 -2.66 -5.45 -7.18
N ASP A 38 -2.71 -4.52 -6.21
CA ASP A 38 -2.36 -4.79 -4.80
C ASP A 38 -3.17 -5.94 -4.20
N SER A 39 -4.44 -6.08 -4.61
CA SER A 39 -5.28 -7.21 -4.18
C SER A 39 -4.65 -8.56 -4.51
N MET A 40 -4.08 -8.72 -5.71
CA MET A 40 -3.40 -9.96 -6.12
C MET A 40 -2.04 -10.13 -5.45
N ILE A 41 -1.37 -9.04 -5.08
CA ILE A 41 -0.17 -9.10 -4.24
C ILE A 41 -0.52 -9.68 -2.87
N PHE A 42 -1.59 -9.19 -2.22
CA PHE A 42 -2.05 -9.73 -0.95
C PHE A 42 -2.43 -11.21 -1.07
N ILE A 43 -3.24 -11.58 -2.07
CA ILE A 43 -3.66 -12.98 -2.27
C ILE A 43 -2.46 -13.89 -2.53
N SER A 44 -1.54 -13.49 -3.42
CA SER A 44 -0.36 -14.30 -3.75
C SER A 44 0.52 -14.54 -2.53
N ALA A 45 0.74 -13.51 -1.72
CA ALA A 45 1.55 -13.58 -0.52
C ALA A 45 0.88 -14.41 0.58
N ILE A 46 -0.43 -14.25 0.79
CA ILE A 46 -1.19 -14.98 1.81
C ILE A 46 -1.28 -16.47 1.47
N LEU A 47 -1.61 -16.81 0.23
CA LEU A 47 -1.80 -18.22 -0.20
C LEU A 47 -0.48 -18.96 -0.45
N PHE A 48 0.54 -18.29 -0.98
CA PHE A 48 1.75 -18.95 -1.49
C PHE A 48 3.04 -18.47 -0.82
N GLY A 49 2.94 -17.57 0.15
CA GLY A 49 4.05 -17.12 0.99
C GLY A 49 4.91 -16.05 0.37
N ARG A 50 5.90 -15.61 1.16
CA ARG A 50 6.72 -14.41 0.88
C ARG A 50 7.42 -14.42 -0.47
N ARG A 51 7.88 -15.58 -0.95
CA ARG A 51 8.64 -15.68 -2.20
C ARG A 51 7.75 -15.41 -3.41
N VAL A 52 6.58 -16.05 -3.45
CA VAL A 52 5.61 -15.85 -4.52
C VAL A 52 5.02 -14.45 -4.43
N GLY A 53 4.70 -13.97 -3.23
CA GLY A 53 4.25 -12.59 -3.02
C GLY A 53 5.23 -11.55 -3.53
N ALA A 54 6.53 -11.72 -3.22
CA ALA A 54 7.57 -10.81 -3.69
C ALA A 54 7.71 -10.82 -5.22
N LEU A 55 7.82 -12.00 -5.83
CA LEU A 55 7.96 -12.14 -7.28
C LEU A 55 6.72 -11.59 -8.01
N ALA A 56 5.52 -11.97 -7.58
CA ALA A 56 4.27 -11.51 -8.17
C ALA A 56 4.10 -10.00 -8.03
N GLY A 57 4.29 -9.47 -6.83
CA GLY A 57 4.13 -8.03 -6.58
C GLY A 57 5.13 -7.19 -7.34
N GLY A 58 6.40 -7.54 -7.25
CA GLY A 58 7.48 -6.81 -7.91
C GLY A 58 7.40 -6.90 -9.43
N LEU A 59 7.52 -8.11 -9.98
CA LEU A 59 7.62 -8.29 -11.44
C LEU A 59 6.32 -7.92 -12.14
N GLY A 60 5.16 -8.32 -11.59
CA GLY A 60 3.87 -8.00 -12.21
C GLY A 60 3.63 -6.49 -12.31
N SER A 61 3.86 -5.77 -11.22
CA SER A 61 3.65 -4.31 -11.19
C SER A 61 4.71 -3.57 -12.01
N ALA A 62 5.98 -3.97 -11.94
CA ALA A 62 7.05 -3.34 -12.71
C ALA A 62 6.88 -3.53 -14.23
N LEU A 63 6.42 -4.70 -14.66
CA LEU A 63 6.08 -4.94 -16.07
C LEU A 63 4.90 -4.06 -16.51
N ALA A 64 3.91 -3.85 -15.64
CA ALA A 64 2.79 -2.97 -15.93
C ALA A 64 3.24 -1.51 -16.06
N ASP A 65 4.18 -1.05 -15.25
CA ASP A 65 4.79 0.28 -15.40
C ASP A 65 5.56 0.41 -16.71
N LEU A 66 6.37 -0.60 -17.06
CA LEU A 66 7.17 -0.62 -18.28
C LEU A 66 6.29 -0.53 -19.53
N VAL A 67 5.23 -1.34 -19.59
CA VAL A 67 4.30 -1.39 -20.74
C VAL A 67 3.29 -0.24 -20.70
N GLY A 68 2.93 0.25 -19.51
CA GLY A 68 1.86 1.21 -19.25
C GLY A 68 2.20 2.67 -19.51
N GLY A 69 3.44 2.98 -19.90
CA GLY A 69 3.94 4.34 -20.12
C GLY A 69 4.60 4.98 -18.90
N TYR A 70 4.83 4.21 -17.83
CA TYR A 70 5.39 4.66 -16.56
C TYR A 70 6.77 4.03 -16.31
N ALA A 71 7.57 3.81 -17.35
CA ALA A 71 8.81 3.03 -17.28
C ALA A 71 9.83 3.53 -16.22
N TYR A 72 9.83 4.83 -15.91
CA TYR A 72 10.66 5.40 -14.84
C TYR A 72 10.29 4.90 -13.44
N TRP A 73 9.06 4.42 -13.24
CA TRP A 73 8.61 3.74 -12.02
C TRP A 73 8.95 2.25 -12.00
N ALA A 74 9.32 1.62 -13.10
CA ALA A 74 9.45 0.16 -13.17
C ALA A 74 10.45 -0.42 -12.16
N ILE A 75 11.66 0.16 -12.05
CA ILE A 75 12.67 -0.31 -11.08
C ILE A 75 12.24 0.00 -9.63
N PRO A 76 11.81 1.23 -9.28
CA PRO A 76 11.28 1.49 -7.95
C PRO A 76 10.12 0.58 -7.56
N THR A 77 9.13 0.42 -8.43
CA THR A 77 7.95 -0.44 -8.23
C THR A 77 8.37 -1.89 -8.02
N LEU A 78 9.34 -2.39 -8.81
CA LEU A 78 9.90 -3.73 -8.62
C LEU A 78 10.37 -3.94 -7.18
N ILE A 79 11.14 -3.00 -6.64
CA ILE A 79 11.69 -3.09 -5.28
C ILE A 79 10.58 -2.93 -4.25
N ILE A 80 9.80 -1.85 -4.35
CA ILE A 80 8.76 -1.49 -3.37
C ILE A 80 7.73 -2.61 -3.24
N LYS A 81 7.19 -3.09 -4.38
CA LYS A 81 6.15 -4.13 -4.39
C LYS A 81 6.71 -5.52 -4.09
N SER A 82 7.98 -5.82 -4.43
CA SER A 82 8.62 -7.07 -3.97
C SER A 82 8.70 -7.13 -2.45
N VAL A 83 9.16 -6.05 -1.82
CA VAL A 83 9.25 -5.98 -0.36
C VAL A 83 7.86 -6.00 0.27
N MET A 84 6.88 -5.27 -0.29
CA MET A 84 5.48 -5.33 0.15
C MET A 84 4.95 -6.78 0.14
N GLY A 85 5.07 -7.49 -0.99
CA GLY A 85 4.62 -8.88 -1.10
C GLY A 85 5.36 -9.83 -0.16
N ALA A 86 6.66 -9.62 0.05
CA ALA A 86 7.44 -10.36 1.04
C ALA A 86 6.96 -10.11 2.48
N LEU A 87 6.68 -8.86 2.83
CA LEU A 87 6.18 -8.45 4.15
C LEU A 87 4.81 -9.07 4.42
N VAL A 88 3.87 -8.96 3.48
CA VAL A 88 2.55 -9.63 3.60
C VAL A 88 2.75 -11.12 3.81
N GLY A 89 3.64 -11.75 3.02
CA GLY A 89 3.90 -13.17 3.13
C GLY A 89 4.47 -13.56 4.49
N TRP A 90 5.44 -12.81 5.01
CA TRP A 90 6.05 -13.06 6.32
C TRP A 90 5.07 -12.86 7.49
N ILE A 91 4.27 -11.81 7.41
CA ILE A 91 3.18 -11.54 8.35
C ILE A 91 2.15 -12.68 8.28
N SER A 92 1.83 -13.15 7.06
CA SER A 92 0.93 -14.27 6.84
C SER A 92 1.45 -15.63 7.32
N ASP A 93 2.77 -15.86 7.22
CA ASP A 93 3.43 -17.07 7.71
C ASP A 93 3.33 -17.16 9.25
N SER A 94 3.25 -16.01 9.92
CA SER A 94 2.99 -15.95 11.37
C SER A 94 1.59 -16.46 11.74
N TYR A 95 0.67 -16.59 10.76
CA TYR A 95 -0.70 -17.08 10.93
C TYR A 95 -0.89 -18.58 10.62
N ARG A 96 0.01 -19.20 9.84
CA ARG A 96 -0.06 -20.64 9.50
C ARG A 96 0.43 -21.53 10.65
N ASN A 97 1.29 -21.00 11.51
CA ASN A 97 1.72 -21.68 12.73
C ASN A 97 0.62 -21.63 13.82
N LYS A 98 0.62 -22.59 14.75
CA LYS A 98 -0.38 -22.74 15.84
C LYS A 98 -0.77 -21.38 16.45
N TYR A 99 -2.06 -21.04 16.33
CA TYR A 99 -2.62 -19.74 16.73
C TYR A 99 -2.24 -19.36 18.17
N SER A 100 -1.86 -18.10 18.37
CA SER A 100 -1.55 -17.53 19.67
C SER A 100 -2.14 -16.13 19.79
N GLY A 101 -3.11 -15.96 20.69
CA GLY A 101 -3.72 -14.64 20.94
C GLY A 101 -2.70 -13.58 21.38
N LYS A 102 -1.62 -13.98 22.07
CA LYS A 102 -0.51 -13.07 22.41
C LYS A 102 0.18 -12.53 21.16
N LYS A 103 0.48 -13.40 20.18
CA LYS A 103 1.10 -12.97 18.91
C LYS A 103 0.17 -12.06 18.11
N GLU A 104 -1.13 -12.38 18.06
CA GLU A 104 -2.11 -11.51 17.38
C GLU A 104 -2.15 -10.12 18.02
N LEU A 105 -2.21 -10.05 19.35
CA LEU A 105 -2.20 -8.79 20.07
C LEU A 105 -0.90 -8.00 19.84
N THR A 106 0.26 -8.68 19.82
CA THR A 106 1.55 -8.02 19.52
C THR A 106 1.56 -7.43 18.12
N ILE A 107 1.11 -8.16 17.09
CA ILE A 107 1.05 -7.67 15.71
C ILE A 107 0.07 -6.49 15.62
N PHE A 108 -1.08 -6.58 16.28
CA PHE A 108 -2.07 -5.53 16.30
C PHE A 108 -1.51 -4.23 16.93
N LEU A 109 -0.94 -4.32 18.13
CA LEU A 109 -0.40 -3.17 18.85
C LEU A 109 0.83 -2.58 18.13
N SER A 110 1.71 -3.41 17.59
CA SER A 110 2.85 -2.92 16.80
C SER A 110 2.38 -2.22 15.54
N SER A 111 1.34 -2.72 14.88
CA SER A 111 0.78 -2.10 13.68
C SER A 111 0.17 -0.73 13.98
N ILE A 112 -0.58 -0.62 15.09
CA ILE A 112 -1.09 0.68 15.55
C ILE A 112 0.06 1.64 15.86
N GLY A 113 1.08 1.18 16.60
CA GLY A 113 2.23 2.01 16.95
C GLY A 113 2.97 2.55 15.72
N ILE A 114 3.26 1.68 14.75
CA ILE A 114 3.91 2.06 13.48
C ILE A 114 3.04 3.03 12.70
N TRP A 115 1.73 2.78 12.63
CA TRP A 115 0.80 3.65 11.90
C TRP A 115 0.70 5.05 12.52
N LEU A 116 0.57 5.14 13.85
CA LEU A 116 0.53 6.40 14.57
C LEU A 116 1.85 7.16 14.42
N ALA A 117 2.99 6.46 14.52
CA ALA A 117 4.30 7.06 14.29
C ALA A 117 4.41 7.64 12.87
N PHE A 118 4.06 6.85 11.84
CA PHE A 118 4.05 7.31 10.45
C PHE A 118 3.15 8.54 10.27
N SER A 119 1.92 8.50 10.79
CA SER A 119 0.96 9.59 10.66
C SER A 119 1.44 10.88 11.34
N LEU A 120 2.02 10.75 12.54
CA LEU A 120 2.58 11.89 13.26
C LEU A 120 3.80 12.46 12.53
N THR A 121 4.74 11.62 12.11
CA THR A 121 5.94 12.04 11.37
C THR A 121 5.56 12.74 10.07
N LEU A 122 4.60 12.20 9.32
CA LEU A 122 4.11 12.85 8.09
C LEU A 122 3.44 14.19 8.40
N SER A 123 2.56 14.26 9.41
CA SER A 123 1.89 15.51 9.77
C SER A 123 2.85 16.62 10.22
N LEU A 124 3.90 16.25 10.96
CA LEU A 124 4.98 17.17 11.37
C LEU A 124 5.84 17.60 10.17
N PHE A 125 6.17 16.65 9.28
CA PHE A 125 6.88 16.95 8.04
C PHE A 125 6.10 17.96 7.18
N LEU A 126 4.80 17.74 6.97
CA LEU A 126 3.92 18.65 6.24
C LEU A 126 3.84 20.03 6.89
N LYS A 127 3.69 20.08 8.22
CA LYS A 127 3.71 21.34 8.96
C LYS A 127 5.01 22.12 8.71
N ASN A 128 6.15 21.42 8.76
CA ASN A 128 7.45 22.06 8.58
C ASN A 128 7.68 22.49 7.12
N LEU A 129 7.17 21.73 6.14
CA LEU A 129 7.23 22.11 4.74
C LEU A 129 6.45 23.41 4.51
N ILE A 130 5.21 23.47 4.99
CA ILE A 130 4.34 24.65 4.84
C ILE A 130 4.95 25.89 5.52
N ALA A 131 5.47 25.74 6.75
CA ALA A 131 6.08 26.85 7.48
C ALA A 131 7.33 27.45 6.80
N ASN A 132 8.02 26.66 5.97
CA ASN A 132 9.21 27.10 5.22
C ASN A 132 8.92 27.35 3.74
N LEU A 133 7.64 27.42 3.35
CA LEU A 133 7.25 27.61 1.96
C LEU A 133 7.73 28.98 1.45
N ALA A 134 7.54 30.06 2.20
CA ALA A 134 7.93 31.41 1.76
C ALA A 134 9.44 31.60 1.54
N THR A 135 10.26 30.85 2.26
CA THR A 135 11.73 30.97 2.21
C THR A 135 12.37 29.92 1.30
N SER A 136 11.59 28.98 0.76
CA SER A 136 12.09 27.88 -0.05
C SER A 136 12.40 28.33 -1.49
N PRO A 137 13.58 27.99 -2.04
CA PRO A 137 13.93 28.30 -3.43
C PRO A 137 13.06 27.54 -4.45
N PHE A 138 12.30 26.54 -4.00
CA PHE A 138 11.44 25.72 -4.87
C PHE A 138 10.01 26.26 -5.00
N THR A 139 9.65 27.31 -4.25
CA THR A 139 8.27 27.77 -4.14
C THR A 139 7.74 28.33 -5.44
N ASN A 140 8.53 29.11 -6.17
CA ASN A 140 8.12 29.64 -7.48
C ASN A 140 7.86 28.50 -8.49
N ASN A 141 8.71 27.47 -8.48
CA ASN A 141 8.51 26.30 -9.37
C ASN A 141 7.24 25.55 -9.02
N LEU A 142 6.97 25.38 -7.72
CA LEU A 142 5.78 24.70 -7.23
C LEU A 142 4.50 25.48 -7.53
N MET A 143 4.52 26.80 -7.33
CA MET A 143 3.43 27.70 -7.69
C MET A 143 3.08 27.59 -9.17
N ASN A 144 4.09 27.60 -10.05
CA ASN A 144 3.89 27.39 -11.48
C ASN A 144 3.35 26.00 -11.82
N GLU A 145 3.83 24.95 -11.15
CA GLU A 145 3.40 23.56 -11.39
C GLU A 145 1.95 23.32 -10.94
N LEU A 146 1.52 23.96 -9.85
CA LEU A 146 0.17 23.83 -9.30
C LEU A 146 -0.82 24.92 -9.79
N GLY A 147 -0.33 25.94 -10.49
CA GLY A 147 -1.15 27.01 -11.06
C GLY A 147 -1.60 28.06 -10.04
N TYR A 148 -0.78 28.37 -9.03
CA TYR A 148 -1.06 29.41 -8.03
C TYR A 148 -0.23 30.66 -8.28
N GLU A 149 -0.87 31.84 -8.29
CA GLU A 149 -0.18 33.13 -8.46
C GLU A 149 0.23 33.76 -7.12
N ASN A 150 -0.44 33.40 -6.03
CA ASN A 150 -0.18 33.89 -4.69
C ASN A 150 0.28 32.76 -3.75
N ILE A 151 1.32 33.02 -2.97
CA ILE A 151 1.83 32.08 -1.98
C ILE A 151 0.81 31.77 -0.87
N GLU A 152 -0.03 32.75 -0.51
CA GLU A 152 -1.06 32.57 0.52
C GLU A 152 -2.12 31.55 0.08
N GLU A 153 -2.50 31.58 -1.20
CA GLU A 153 -3.42 30.60 -1.78
C GLU A 153 -2.83 29.19 -1.79
N LEU A 154 -1.54 29.08 -2.18
CA LEU A 154 -0.81 27.82 -2.14
C LEU A 154 -0.69 27.29 -0.70
N GLU A 155 -0.36 28.15 0.27
CA GLU A 155 -0.28 27.77 1.69
C GLU A 155 -1.63 27.25 2.19
N ASN A 156 -2.73 27.95 1.91
CA ASN A 156 -4.07 27.53 2.28
C ASN A 156 -4.45 26.19 1.63
N PHE A 157 -4.11 25.98 0.36
CA PHE A 157 -4.30 24.70 -0.32
C PHE A 157 -3.52 23.56 0.37
N LEU A 158 -2.25 23.78 0.71
CA LEU A 158 -1.41 22.78 1.40
C LEU A 158 -1.88 22.50 2.83
N LEU A 159 -2.39 23.51 3.55
CA LEU A 159 -3.03 23.33 4.85
C LEU A 159 -4.27 22.44 4.74
N ASN A 160 -5.13 22.69 3.76
CA ASN A 160 -6.32 21.85 3.50
C ASN A 160 -5.91 20.42 3.12
N ALA A 161 -4.91 20.25 2.26
CA ALA A 161 -4.38 18.94 1.89
C ALA A 161 -3.83 18.18 3.11
N ARG A 162 -3.08 18.86 3.99
CA ARG A 162 -2.58 18.28 5.25
C ARG A 162 -3.71 17.82 6.16
N VAL A 163 -4.78 18.60 6.30
CA VAL A 163 -5.95 18.21 7.10
C VAL A 163 -6.61 16.97 6.50
N LEU A 164 -6.84 16.95 5.19
CA LEU A 164 -7.42 15.79 4.49
C LEU A 164 -6.57 14.53 4.66
N ILE A 165 -5.25 14.63 4.51
CA ILE A 165 -4.31 13.52 4.73
C ILE A 165 -4.44 12.98 6.15
N ASN A 166 -4.45 13.85 7.17
CA ASN A 166 -4.59 13.43 8.56
C ASN A 166 -5.93 12.73 8.82
N ILE A 167 -7.02 13.22 8.24
CA ILE A 167 -8.34 12.57 8.34
C ILE A 167 -8.30 11.17 7.73
N ILE A 168 -7.75 11.03 6.53
CA ILE A 168 -7.65 9.73 5.84
C ILE A 168 -6.78 8.76 6.66
N LEU A 169 -5.63 9.22 7.15
CA LEU A 169 -4.75 8.39 7.96
C LEU A 169 -5.37 7.95 9.29
N LEU A 170 -6.29 8.74 9.87
CA LEU A 170 -7.03 8.32 11.05
C LEU A 170 -8.20 7.38 10.71
N ALA A 171 -8.94 7.68 9.64
CA ALA A 171 -10.14 6.94 9.25
C ALA A 171 -9.84 5.51 8.79
N ILE A 172 -8.74 5.30 8.06
CA ILE A 172 -8.44 4.01 7.41
C ILE A 172 -8.19 2.87 8.43
N PRO A 173 -7.34 3.02 9.47
CA PRO A 173 -7.21 2.00 10.52
C PRO A 173 -8.52 1.71 11.24
N ILE A 174 -9.31 2.76 11.55
CA ILE A 174 -10.58 2.61 12.22
C ILE A 174 -11.54 1.79 11.34
N ALA A 175 -11.64 2.13 10.06
CA ALA A 175 -12.47 1.40 9.11
C ALA A 175 -12.05 -0.07 9.00
N ILE A 176 -10.74 -0.35 8.91
CA ILE A 176 -10.24 -1.73 8.83
C ILE A 176 -10.49 -2.52 10.12
N ILE A 177 -10.35 -1.89 11.29
CA ILE A 177 -10.71 -2.50 12.59
C ILE A 177 -12.20 -2.83 12.63
N LEU A 178 -13.06 -1.90 12.23
CA LEU A 178 -14.51 -2.11 12.19
C LEU A 178 -14.90 -3.24 11.22
N ILE A 179 -14.33 -3.25 10.02
CA ILE A 179 -14.53 -4.31 9.02
C ILE A 179 -14.08 -5.66 9.58
N SER A 180 -12.90 -5.71 10.23
CA SER A 180 -12.41 -6.93 10.87
C SER A 180 -13.38 -7.43 11.92
N LEU A 181 -13.83 -6.56 12.83
CA LEU A 181 -14.76 -6.93 13.91
C LEU A 181 -16.11 -7.43 13.36
N PHE A 182 -16.65 -6.75 12.35
CA PHE A 182 -17.91 -7.12 11.71
C PHE A 182 -17.82 -8.48 10.99
N LEU A 183 -16.76 -8.71 10.22
CA LEU A 183 -16.58 -9.94 9.45
C LEU A 183 -16.03 -11.11 10.27
N ARG A 184 -15.49 -10.85 11.48
CA ARG A 184 -15.01 -11.89 12.39
C ARG A 184 -16.11 -12.87 12.80
N GLY A 185 -17.37 -12.43 12.81
CA GLY A 185 -18.53 -13.30 13.04
C GLY A 185 -18.76 -14.33 11.93
N LYS A 186 -18.23 -14.10 10.72
CA LYS A 186 -18.35 -15.01 9.57
C LYS A 186 -17.20 -16.01 9.51
N ASP A 187 -15.96 -15.54 9.64
CA ASP A 187 -14.79 -16.42 9.76
C ASP A 187 -13.71 -15.78 10.66
N SER A 188 -13.50 -16.39 11.82
CA SER A 188 -12.58 -15.88 12.84
C SER A 188 -11.10 -16.16 12.57
N LYS A 189 -10.76 -16.93 11.52
CA LYS A 189 -9.39 -17.21 11.10
C LYS A 189 -8.93 -16.23 10.03
N ILE A 190 -9.78 -15.95 9.04
CA ILE A 190 -9.51 -15.04 7.94
C ILE A 190 -9.55 -13.60 8.44
N PHE A 191 -10.64 -13.17 9.08
CA PHE A 191 -10.89 -11.77 9.45
C PHE A 191 -10.31 -11.36 10.81
N ARG A 192 -9.16 -11.94 11.19
CA ARG A 192 -8.46 -11.56 12.42
C ARG A 192 -7.91 -10.15 12.33
N LEU A 193 -7.97 -9.44 13.46
CA LEU A 193 -7.47 -8.07 13.56
C LEU A 193 -5.98 -8.01 13.25
N GLY A 194 -5.21 -8.98 13.76
CA GLY A 194 -3.78 -9.06 13.49
C GLY A 194 -3.47 -9.18 11.99
N ASN A 195 -4.27 -9.95 11.24
CA ASN A 195 -4.04 -10.21 9.80
C ASN A 195 -4.25 -8.94 8.97
N LEU A 196 -5.40 -8.30 9.19
CA LEU A 196 -5.77 -7.08 8.47
C LEU A 196 -4.82 -5.93 8.85
N MET A 197 -4.54 -5.73 10.14
CA MET A 197 -3.63 -4.68 10.59
C MET A 197 -2.17 -4.94 10.17
N GLY A 198 -1.71 -6.19 10.21
CA GLY A 198 -0.38 -6.53 9.69
C GLY A 198 -0.26 -6.28 8.18
N SER A 199 -1.33 -6.57 7.42
CA SER A 199 -1.39 -6.25 5.99
C SER A 199 -1.29 -4.74 5.73
N MET A 200 -1.84 -3.90 6.62
CA MET A 200 -1.68 -2.44 6.54
C MET A 200 -0.22 -1.99 6.68
N ILE A 201 0.61 -2.69 7.45
CA ILE A 201 2.04 -2.34 7.59
C ILE A 201 2.81 -2.59 6.30
N ALA A 202 2.48 -3.66 5.57
CA ALA A 202 3.03 -3.86 4.23
C ALA A 202 2.54 -2.77 3.26
N GLY A 203 1.28 -2.33 3.39
CA GLY A 203 0.75 -1.19 2.66
C GLY A 203 1.46 0.13 2.99
N LEU A 204 1.78 0.39 4.27
CA LEU A 204 2.55 1.56 4.69
C LEU A 204 3.95 1.57 4.11
N TRP A 205 4.63 0.41 4.07
CA TRP A 205 5.92 0.30 3.39
C TRP A 205 5.82 0.77 1.94
N MET A 206 4.75 0.34 1.24
CA MET A 206 4.50 0.76 -0.13
C MET A 206 4.33 2.29 -0.23
N VAL A 207 3.50 2.89 0.62
CA VAL A 207 3.29 4.35 0.67
C VAL A 207 4.61 5.09 0.91
N ILE A 208 5.41 4.64 1.87
CA ILE A 208 6.72 5.23 2.19
C ILE A 208 7.66 5.14 0.98
N GLY A 209 7.73 3.96 0.35
CA GLY A 209 8.57 3.73 -0.83
C GLY A 209 8.23 4.66 -1.98
N TYR A 210 6.93 4.78 -2.32
CA TYR A 210 6.50 5.70 -3.38
C TYR A 210 6.74 7.16 -3.02
N PHE A 211 6.49 7.56 -1.77
CA PHE A 211 6.75 8.92 -1.31
C PHE A 211 8.21 9.36 -1.51
N PHE A 212 9.17 8.55 -1.04
CA PHE A 212 10.60 8.86 -1.19
C PHE A 212 11.09 8.77 -2.64
N THR A 213 10.61 7.79 -3.39
CA THR A 213 10.97 7.66 -4.81
C THR A 213 10.41 8.83 -5.62
N GLY A 214 9.16 9.23 -5.36
CA GLY A 214 8.53 10.38 -5.99
C GLY A 214 9.34 11.66 -5.77
N ARG A 215 9.91 11.84 -4.57
CA ARG A 215 10.82 12.95 -4.30
C ARG A 215 12.06 12.93 -5.20
N ILE A 216 12.62 11.77 -5.48
CA ILE A 216 13.81 11.63 -6.35
C ILE A 216 13.43 11.93 -7.80
N ILE A 217 12.28 11.41 -8.28
CA ILE A 217 11.82 11.56 -9.66
C ILE A 217 11.40 13.00 -9.97
N VAL A 218 10.60 13.61 -9.10
CA VAL A 218 10.00 14.95 -9.35
C VAL A 218 10.91 16.07 -8.84
N GLY A 219 11.83 15.78 -7.92
CA GLY A 219 12.78 16.78 -7.42
C GLY A 219 12.23 17.69 -6.32
N ASN A 220 10.94 17.62 -6.00
CA ASN A 220 10.32 18.37 -4.90
C ASN A 220 9.54 17.45 -3.94
N TRP A 221 9.30 17.94 -2.72
CA TRP A 221 8.61 17.17 -1.67
C TRP A 221 7.09 17.28 -1.74
N VAL A 222 6.54 18.25 -2.47
CA VAL A 222 5.11 18.57 -2.46
C VAL A 222 4.29 17.64 -3.35
N MET A 223 4.76 17.34 -4.56
CA MET A 223 4.01 16.45 -5.45
C MET A 223 3.83 15.03 -4.86
N PRO A 224 4.85 14.39 -4.25
CA PRO A 224 4.69 13.07 -3.64
C PRO A 224 3.74 13.04 -2.42
N ILE A 225 3.51 14.19 -1.77
CA ILE A 225 2.55 14.28 -0.65
C ILE A 225 1.14 13.94 -1.13
N PHE A 226 0.78 14.40 -2.32
CA PHE A 226 -0.54 14.13 -2.90
C PHE A 226 -0.74 12.65 -3.24
N GLU A 227 0.31 11.86 -3.45
CA GLU A 227 0.18 10.41 -3.66
C GLU A 227 -0.18 9.64 -2.40
N VAL A 228 0.13 10.18 -1.21
CA VAL A 228 -0.05 9.43 0.05
C VAL A 228 -1.51 9.01 0.28
N PRO A 229 -2.53 9.88 0.20
CA PRO A 229 -3.94 9.47 0.28
C PRO A 229 -4.32 8.39 -0.72
N TRP A 230 -3.88 8.53 -1.97
CA TRP A 230 -4.24 7.63 -3.06
C TRP A 230 -3.59 6.26 -2.89
N ASN A 231 -2.31 6.21 -2.50
CA ASN A 231 -1.62 4.97 -2.21
C ASN A 231 -2.22 4.28 -0.97
N VAL A 232 -2.61 5.04 0.06
CA VAL A 232 -3.31 4.50 1.23
C VAL A 232 -4.64 3.88 0.83
N LEU A 233 -5.44 4.59 0.04
CA LEU A 233 -6.71 4.08 -0.47
C LEU A 233 -6.49 2.84 -1.32
N GLN A 234 -5.49 2.85 -2.22
CA GLN A 234 -5.18 1.76 -3.12
C GLN A 234 -4.93 0.46 -2.38
N PHE A 235 -3.97 0.43 -1.44
CA PHE A 235 -3.70 -0.83 -0.74
C PHE A 235 -4.85 -1.21 0.18
N THR A 236 -5.61 -0.25 0.72
CA THR A 236 -6.77 -0.54 1.58
C THR A 236 -7.86 -1.25 0.80
N VAL A 237 -8.20 -0.75 -0.39
CA VAL A 237 -9.11 -1.43 -1.33
C VAL A 237 -8.53 -2.79 -1.71
N GLY A 238 -7.22 -2.86 -1.96
CA GLY A 238 -6.50 -4.11 -2.22
C GLY A 238 -6.69 -5.16 -1.11
N ILE A 239 -6.56 -4.77 0.15
CA ILE A 239 -6.81 -5.63 1.32
C ILE A 239 -8.27 -6.10 1.32
N ILE A 240 -9.23 -5.18 1.17
CA ILE A 240 -10.66 -5.53 1.20
C ILE A 240 -10.99 -6.57 0.12
N VAL A 241 -10.58 -6.31 -1.13
CA VAL A 241 -10.79 -7.22 -2.26
C VAL A 241 -10.10 -8.56 -2.02
N ALA A 242 -8.85 -8.54 -1.56
CA ALA A 242 -8.10 -9.76 -1.27
C ALA A 242 -8.80 -10.65 -0.24
N TYR A 243 -9.26 -10.08 0.86
CA TYR A 243 -9.91 -10.84 1.93
C TYR A 243 -11.30 -11.36 1.54
N ILE A 244 -12.05 -10.62 0.70
CA ILE A 244 -13.29 -11.11 0.11
C ILE A 244 -13.02 -12.35 -0.76
N VAL A 245 -12.00 -12.29 -1.62
CA VAL A 245 -11.63 -13.42 -2.48
C VAL A 245 -11.13 -14.60 -1.65
N LEU A 246 -10.28 -14.36 -0.64
CA LEU A 246 -9.79 -15.40 0.26
C LEU A 246 -10.92 -16.10 1.03
N PHE A 247 -11.92 -15.34 1.48
CA PHE A 247 -13.13 -15.91 2.09
C PHE A 247 -13.91 -16.78 1.11
N GLY A 248 -14.04 -16.37 -0.16
CA GLY A 248 -14.64 -17.21 -1.20
C GLY A 248 -13.87 -18.52 -1.45
N LEU A 249 -12.54 -18.50 -1.26
CA LEU A 249 -11.66 -19.65 -1.46
C LEU A 249 -11.52 -20.54 -0.22
N GLN A 250 -12.10 -20.20 0.92
CA GLN A 250 -11.83 -20.83 2.22
C GLN A 250 -12.04 -22.35 2.24
N ASN A 251 -13.00 -22.86 1.45
CA ASN A 251 -13.35 -24.29 1.37
C ASN A 251 -12.62 -25.04 0.25
N THR A 252 -11.63 -24.41 -0.39
CA THR A 252 -10.89 -25.02 -1.48
C THR A 252 -9.64 -25.74 -0.97
N LYS A 253 -9.24 -26.81 -1.65
CA LYS A 253 -7.95 -27.48 -1.41
C LYS A 253 -6.75 -26.53 -1.54
N LEU A 254 -6.90 -25.45 -2.30
CA LEU A 254 -5.89 -24.41 -2.44
C LEU A 254 -5.66 -23.72 -1.10
N PHE A 255 -6.74 -23.26 -0.47
CA PHE A 255 -6.68 -22.58 0.82
C PHE A 255 -6.22 -23.52 1.94
N GLU A 256 -6.73 -24.74 2.00
CA GLU A 256 -6.30 -25.74 2.99
C GLU A 256 -4.80 -26.04 2.92
N ASN A 257 -4.25 -26.21 1.71
CA ASN A 257 -2.83 -26.47 1.53
C ASN A 257 -1.95 -25.26 1.85
N SER A 258 -2.49 -24.04 1.79
CA SER A 258 -1.75 -22.83 2.17
C SER A 258 -1.50 -22.72 3.68
N GLN A 259 -2.31 -23.43 4.49
CA GLN A 259 -2.27 -23.41 5.96
C GLN A 259 -1.36 -24.50 6.57
N LYS A 260 -0.78 -25.37 5.74
CA LYS A 260 0.18 -26.40 6.15
C LYS A 260 1.61 -25.87 6.04
#